data_AF-A0A814M4F0-F1
#
_entry.id   AF-A0A814M4F0-F1
#
_cell.length_a   1.000
_cell.length_b   1.000
_cell.length_c   1.000
_cell.angle_alpha   90.00
_cell.angle_beta   90.00
_cell.angle_gamma   90.00
#
_symmetry.space_group_name_H-M   'P 1'
#
loop_
_entity.id
_entity.type
_entity.pdbx_description
1 polymer ?
#
loop_
_entity_poly.entity_id
_entity_poly.type
_entity_poly.pdbx_seq_one_letter_code
_entity_poly.pdbx_strand_id
1 'polypeptide(L)'
;MDFKSIEELTGISVPKIYNTGTVNPLQYAQQQRKRKLLWSKTNDKTSTSKVGAAITDGQDEKTAEKFRKLLGMKTSGNTNNDLTETNAINQQQQNTFDSLDKEYQTARITTHLRRGVGLGFLSQGSFIPSSSDKN
;
A
#
# COMPACT_ATOMS: atom_id res chain seq x y z
N MET A 1 5.04 26.93 23.39
CA MET A 1 5.31 25.57 23.89
C MET A 1 6.56 25.09 23.18
N ASP A 2 7.60 24.76 23.92
CA ASP A 2 8.87 24.32 23.33
C ASP A 2 8.84 22.82 23.03
N PHE A 3 9.64 22.35 22.07
CA PHE A 3 9.70 20.93 21.69
C PHE A 3 9.94 20.00 22.88
N LYS A 4 10.76 20.43 23.84
CA LYS A 4 11.06 19.69 25.08
C LYS A 4 9.85 19.54 25.99
N SER A 5 9.02 20.58 26.11
CA SER A 5 7.80 20.53 26.91
C SER A 5 6.75 19.59 26.30
N ILE A 6 6.68 19.50 24.97
CA ILE A 6 5.78 18.59 24.27
C ILE A 6 6.20 17.12 24.46
N GLU A 7 7.50 16.87 24.47
CA GLU A 7 8.07 15.55 24.77
C GLU A 7 7.77 15.11 26.20
N GLU A 8 7.94 15.98 27.19
CA GLU A 8 7.60 15.70 28.58
C GLU A 8 6.10 15.42 28.77
N LEU A 9 5.24 16.14 28.06
CA LEU A 9 3.79 15.98 28.15
C LEU A 9 3.28 14.69 27.48
N THR A 10 3.88 14.29 26.37
CA THR A 10 3.33 13.24 25.50
C THR A 10 4.18 11.97 25.39
N GLY A 11 5.42 12.03 25.88
CA GLY A 11 6.44 10.99 25.76
C GLY A 11 6.95 10.80 24.32
N ILE A 12 6.61 11.69 23.39
CA ILE A 12 6.84 11.52 21.95
C ILE A 12 7.50 12.76 21.37
N SER A 13 8.67 12.56 20.74
CA SER A 13 9.44 13.63 20.10
C SER A 13 8.79 14.13 18.81
N VAL A 14 8.63 15.45 18.74
CA VAL A 14 8.08 16.15 17.58
C VAL A 14 9.24 16.73 16.75
N PRO A 15 9.36 16.40 15.45
CA PRO A 15 10.38 16.95 14.58
C PRO A 15 10.38 18.48 14.52
N LYS A 16 11.57 19.08 14.45
CA LYS A 16 11.77 20.54 14.40
C LYS A 16 11.12 21.25 13.21
N ILE A 17 10.76 20.49 12.16
CA ILE A 17 10.04 21.01 10.98
C ILE A 17 8.59 21.41 11.31
N TYR A 18 8.04 20.94 12.42
CA TYR A 18 6.68 21.27 12.82
C TYR A 18 6.67 22.52 13.70
N ASN A 19 5.74 23.43 13.42
CA ASN A 19 5.49 24.61 14.26
C ASN A 19 4.66 24.22 15.49
N THR A 20 5.23 24.40 16.69
CA THR A 20 4.62 24.04 17.98
C THR A 20 3.34 24.81 18.31
N GLY A 21 3.09 25.94 17.65
CA GLY A 21 1.84 26.69 17.78
C GLY A 21 0.69 26.15 16.93
N THR A 22 0.98 25.31 15.93
CA THR A 22 -0.02 24.78 14.98
C THR A 22 -0.30 23.29 15.16
N VAL A 23 0.60 22.56 15.81
CA VAL A 23 0.48 21.12 16.03
C VAL A 23 -0.04 20.86 17.43
N ASN A 24 -1.18 20.18 17.53
CA ASN A 24 -1.71 19.73 18.81
C ASN A 24 -0.88 18.54 19.33
N PRO A 25 -0.22 18.65 20.50
CA PRO A 25 0.68 17.63 21.02
C PRO A 25 -0.03 16.29 21.29
N LEU A 26 -1.26 16.32 21.81
CA LEU A 26 -2.03 15.10 22.10
C LEU A 26 -2.44 14.36 20.82
N GLN A 27 -2.83 15.09 19.79
CA GLN A 27 -3.22 14.50 18.50
C GLN A 27 -2.00 13.91 17.78
N TYR A 28 -0.86 14.62 17.82
CA TYR A 28 0.39 14.09 17.27
C TYR A 28 0.82 12.81 17.99
N ALA A 29 0.69 12.77 19.32
CA ALA A 29 0.98 11.58 20.10
C ALA A 29 0.11 10.38 19.68
N GLN A 30 -1.20 10.60 19.47
CA GLN A 30 -2.10 9.58 18.95
C GLN A 30 -1.73 9.15 17.52
N GLN A 31 -1.36 10.10 16.66
CA GLN A 31 -0.91 9.81 15.30
C GLN A 31 0.36 8.93 15.31
N GLN A 32 1.33 9.23 16.16
CA GLN A 32 2.55 8.41 16.28
C GLN A 32 2.25 7.01 16.83
N ARG A 33 1.30 6.86 17.76
CA ARG A 33 0.84 5.54 18.23
C ARG A 33 0.18 4.73 17.12
N LYS A 34 -0.74 5.34 16.36
CA LYS A 34 -1.37 4.70 15.18
C LYS A 34 -0.33 4.34 14.13
N ARG A 35 0.60 5.26 13.85
CA ARG A 35 1.69 5.03 12.89
C ARG A 35 2.54 3.84 13.31
N LYS A 36 2.92 3.79 14.59
CA LYS A 36 3.65 2.66 15.15
C LYS A 36 2.83 1.37 15.09
N LEU A 37 1.52 1.39 15.34
CA LEU A 37 0.70 0.19 15.24
C LEU A 37 0.63 -0.37 13.82
N LEU A 38 0.44 0.50 12.81
CA LEU A 38 0.27 0.10 11.41
C LEU A 38 1.59 -0.18 10.69
N TRP A 39 2.63 0.60 11.00
CA TRP A 39 3.89 0.60 10.27
C TRP A 39 5.10 0.26 11.15
N SER A 40 4.91 -0.20 12.39
CA SER A 40 6.03 -0.85 13.08
C SER A 40 6.38 -2.13 12.33
N LYS A 41 7.67 -2.28 12.01
CA LYS A 41 8.22 -3.60 11.71
C LYS A 41 8.23 -4.39 13.01
N THR A 42 7.27 -5.28 13.18
CA THR A 42 7.38 -6.36 14.16
C THR A 42 8.48 -7.30 13.66
N ASN A 43 9.59 -7.43 14.40
CA ASN A 43 10.61 -8.46 14.14
C ASN A 43 10.08 -9.87 14.43
N ASP A 44 8.92 -9.97 15.08
CA ASP A 44 8.13 -11.18 15.15
C ASP A 44 7.32 -11.36 13.88
N LYS A 45 7.39 -12.57 13.31
CA LYS A 45 6.49 -13.08 12.27
C LYS A 45 5.09 -12.51 12.54
N THR A 46 4.63 -11.65 11.63
CA THR A 46 3.44 -10.81 11.79
C THR A 46 2.23 -11.61 12.26
N SER A 47 1.27 -10.96 12.93
CA SER A 47 -0.01 -11.59 13.31
C SER A 47 -0.70 -12.28 12.12
N THR A 48 -0.55 -11.74 10.90
CA THR A 48 -0.96 -12.39 9.64
C THR A 48 -0.21 -13.68 9.34
N SER A 49 1.10 -13.76 9.61
CA SER A 49 1.87 -15.01 9.48
C SER A 49 1.48 -16.04 10.54
N LYS A 50 1.18 -15.62 11.78
CA LYS A 50 0.72 -16.53 12.84
C LYS A 50 -0.71 -17.03 12.62
N VAL A 51 -1.61 -16.16 12.17
CA VAL A 51 -3.00 -16.53 11.80
C VAL A 51 -2.98 -17.41 10.55
N GLY A 52 -2.17 -17.07 9.55
CA GLY A 52 -1.96 -17.90 8.37
C GLY A 52 -1.48 -19.30 8.73
N ALA A 53 -0.42 -19.40 9.55
CA ALA A 53 0.11 -20.68 10.03
C ALA A 53 -0.92 -21.45 10.88
N ALA A 54 -1.68 -20.80 11.76
CA ALA A 54 -2.72 -21.46 12.54
C ALA A 54 -3.89 -21.99 11.68
N ILE A 55 -4.18 -21.33 10.55
CA ILE A 55 -5.19 -21.79 9.58
C ILE A 55 -4.66 -22.95 8.73
N THR A 56 -3.38 -22.91 8.35
CA THR A 56 -2.75 -23.95 7.50
C THR A 56 -2.29 -25.17 8.28
N ASP A 57 -1.94 -25.00 9.56
CA ASP A 57 -1.35 -26.00 10.44
C ASP A 57 -2.28 -26.33 11.62
N GLY A 58 -3.58 -26.04 11.47
CA GLY A 58 -4.59 -26.23 12.52
C GLY A 58 -4.57 -27.62 13.17
N GLN A 59 -5.27 -27.76 14.30
CA GLN A 59 -5.22 -28.94 15.19
C GLN A 59 -5.39 -30.31 14.50
N ASP A 60 -6.16 -30.36 13.41
CA ASP A 60 -6.45 -31.57 12.66
C ASP A 60 -5.86 -31.52 11.25
N GLU A 61 -5.05 -32.53 10.91
CA GLU A 61 -4.33 -32.64 9.63
C GLU A 61 -5.28 -32.62 8.41
N LYS A 62 -6.43 -33.28 8.50
CA LYS A 62 -7.44 -33.32 7.42
C LYS A 62 -8.07 -31.96 7.15
N THR A 63 -8.28 -31.16 8.19
CA THR A 63 -8.88 -29.81 8.07
C THR A 63 -7.81 -28.84 7.57
N ALA A 64 -6.59 -28.94 8.08
CA ALA A 64 -5.42 -28.22 7.57
C ALA A 64 -5.15 -28.48 6.07
N GLU A 65 -5.30 -29.73 5.58
CA GLU A 65 -5.23 -30.06 4.15
C GLU A 65 -6.32 -29.39 3.32
N LYS A 66 -7.57 -29.39 3.80
CA LYS A 66 -8.68 -28.70 3.13
C LYS A 66 -8.44 -27.20 3.06
N PHE A 67 -7.94 -26.59 4.14
CA PHE A 67 -7.59 -25.17 4.16
C PHE A 67 -6.44 -24.87 3.20
N ARG A 68 -5.38 -25.69 3.19
CA ARG A 68 -4.28 -25.54 2.21
C ARG A 68 -4.78 -25.66 0.77
N LYS A 69 -5.60 -26.65 0.47
CA LYS A 69 -6.22 -26.81 -0.86
C LYS A 69 -7.09 -25.61 -1.25
N LEU A 70 -7.91 -25.10 -0.32
CA LEU A 70 -8.74 -23.91 -0.55
C LEU A 70 -7.92 -22.64 -0.75
N LEU A 71 -6.79 -22.53 -0.04
CA LEU A 71 -5.81 -21.45 -0.20
C LEU A 71 -4.90 -21.64 -1.42
N GLY A 72 -5.03 -22.74 -2.17
CA GLY A 72 -4.13 -23.07 -3.28
C GLY A 72 -2.70 -23.43 -2.85
N MET A 73 -2.48 -23.66 -1.55
CA MET A 73 -1.20 -24.14 -1.02
C MET A 73 -1.08 -25.63 -1.31
N LYS A 74 -0.17 -25.97 -2.20
CA LYS A 74 0.06 -27.35 -2.61
C LYS A 74 0.73 -28.15 -1.49
N THR A 75 0.11 -29.23 -1.06
CA THR A 75 0.72 -30.20 -0.12
C THR A 75 1.67 -31.11 -0.90
N SER A 76 2.88 -31.32 -0.39
CA SER A 76 3.99 -31.99 -1.08
C SER A 76 3.84 -33.53 -1.21
N GLY A 77 2.61 -34.06 -1.25
CA GLY A 77 2.33 -35.48 -1.04
C GLY A 77 1.81 -36.29 -2.23
N ASN A 78 1.55 -35.69 -3.41
CA ASN A 78 1.00 -36.45 -4.55
C ASN A 78 1.69 -36.09 -5.87
N THR A 79 2.74 -36.83 -6.21
CA THR A 79 3.70 -36.49 -7.28
C THR A 79 3.31 -36.94 -8.69
N ASN A 80 2.13 -37.55 -8.89
CA ASN A 80 1.82 -38.21 -10.18
C ASN A 80 0.78 -37.49 -11.06
N ASN A 81 -0.10 -36.64 -10.51
CA ASN A 81 -1.02 -35.78 -11.29
C ASN A 81 -0.57 -34.31 -11.36
N ASP A 82 0.62 -34.04 -10.83
CA ASP A 82 1.13 -32.72 -10.51
C ASP A 82 1.71 -31.96 -11.73
N LEU A 83 2.25 -32.71 -12.69
CA LEU A 83 2.95 -32.12 -13.85
C LEU A 83 1.99 -31.43 -14.83
N THR A 84 0.76 -31.91 -14.99
CA THR A 84 -0.21 -31.34 -15.95
C THR A 84 -0.85 -30.05 -15.40
N GLU A 85 -1.24 -30.03 -14.13
CA GLU A 85 -1.80 -28.85 -13.48
C GLU A 85 -0.76 -27.75 -13.29
N THR A 86 0.49 -28.09 -12.95
CA THR A 86 1.57 -27.10 -12.85
C THR A 86 1.86 -26.44 -14.21
N ASN A 87 1.87 -27.20 -15.31
CA ASN A 87 2.02 -26.63 -16.65
C ASN A 87 0.84 -25.72 -17.05
N ALA A 88 -0.39 -26.07 -16.68
CA ALA A 88 -1.56 -25.22 -16.93
C ALA A 88 -1.52 -23.93 -16.09
N ILE A 89 -1.10 -24.01 -14.83
CA ILE A 89 -0.93 -22.86 -13.94
C ILE A 89 0.20 -21.94 -14.45
N ASN A 90 1.32 -22.51 -14.88
CA ASN A 90 2.43 -21.75 -15.48
C ASN A 90 1.98 -21.03 -16.76
N GLN A 91 1.18 -21.67 -17.60
CA GLN A 91 0.59 -21.02 -18.78
C GLN A 91 -0.35 -19.87 -18.39
N GLN A 92 -1.20 -20.06 -17.37
CA GLN A 92 -2.07 -18.99 -16.89
C GLN A 92 -1.27 -17.81 -16.32
N GLN A 93 -0.19 -18.09 -15.59
CA GLN A 93 0.72 -17.06 -15.08
C GLN A 93 1.40 -16.32 -16.24
N GLN A 94 1.90 -17.04 -17.25
CA GLN A 94 2.49 -16.43 -18.46
C GLN A 94 1.50 -15.53 -19.19
N ASN A 95 0.27 -16.00 -19.42
CA ASN A 95 -0.79 -15.19 -20.04
C ASN A 95 -1.09 -13.92 -19.23
N THR A 96 -1.03 -14.03 -17.90
CA THR A 96 -1.21 -12.88 -17.00
C THR A 96 -0.06 -11.90 -17.15
N PHE A 97 1.19 -12.36 -17.18
CA PHE A 97 2.36 -11.51 -17.42
C PHE A 97 2.30 -10.82 -18.79
N ASP A 98 1.92 -11.55 -19.84
CA ASP A 98 1.77 -10.99 -21.19
C ASP A 98 0.70 -9.89 -21.24
N SER A 99 -0.40 -10.04 -20.48
CA SER A 99 -1.44 -9.01 -20.37
C SER A 99 -0.93 -7.77 -19.63
N LEU A 100 -0.21 -7.95 -18.52
CA LEU A 100 0.35 -6.86 -17.73
C LEU A 100 1.40 -6.08 -18.53
N ASP A 101 2.23 -6.76 -19.33
CA ASP A 101 3.21 -6.13 -20.19
C ASP A 101 2.54 -5.29 -21.29
N LYS A 102 1.42 -5.75 -21.85
CA LYS A 102 0.63 -4.96 -22.81
C LYS A 102 0.06 -3.69 -22.16
N GLU A 103 -0.53 -3.80 -20.98
CA GLU A 103 -1.03 -2.64 -20.23
C GLU A 103 0.09 -1.67 -19.84
N TYR A 104 1.25 -2.18 -19.43
CA TYR A 104 2.40 -1.33 -19.13
C TYR A 104 2.88 -0.59 -20.38
N GLN A 105 2.93 -1.26 -21.54
CA GLN A 105 3.26 -0.62 -22.81
C GLN A 105 2.25 0.47 -23.18
N THR A 106 0.94 0.22 -23.06
CA THR A 106 -0.09 1.24 -23.36
C THR A 106 0.00 2.42 -22.40
N ALA A 107 0.19 2.17 -21.11
CA ALA A 107 0.36 3.22 -20.09
C ALA A 107 1.61 4.05 -20.38
N ARG A 108 2.75 3.41 -20.68
CA ARG A 108 4.01 4.07 -21.03
C ARG A 108 3.87 4.94 -22.29
N ILE A 109 3.25 4.41 -23.34
CA ILE A 109 2.95 5.17 -24.56
C ILE A 109 2.00 6.33 -24.22
N THR A 110 1.02 6.13 -23.36
CA THR A 110 0.07 7.18 -22.97
C THR A 110 0.77 8.31 -22.21
N THR A 111 1.64 8.01 -21.26
CA THR A 111 2.32 9.03 -20.44
C THR A 111 3.46 9.72 -21.18
N HIS A 112 4.24 8.98 -21.97
CA HIS A 112 5.44 9.53 -22.60
C HIS A 112 5.25 9.92 -24.08
N LEU A 113 4.36 9.23 -24.81
CA LEU A 113 4.14 9.50 -26.24
C LEU A 113 2.83 10.24 -26.52
N ARG A 114 1.79 10.09 -25.68
CA ARG A 114 0.50 10.79 -25.83
C ARG A 114 0.38 11.95 -24.84
N ARG A 115 1.34 12.87 -24.90
CA ARG A 115 1.23 14.16 -24.21
C ARG A 115 0.24 15.04 -24.99
N GLY A 116 -1.04 15.09 -24.58
CA GLY A 116 -1.99 16.00 -25.23
C GLY A 116 -3.49 15.81 -24.98
N VAL A 117 -3.94 14.70 -24.36
CA VAL A 117 -5.35 14.55 -23.94
C VAL A 117 -5.47 14.67 -22.41
N GLY A 118 -5.11 15.86 -21.91
CA GLY A 118 -5.17 16.17 -20.48
C GLY A 118 -6.59 16.56 -20.05
N LEU A 119 -6.99 16.07 -18.86
CA LEU A 119 -8.07 16.64 -18.05
C LEU A 119 -7.86 18.17 -17.98
N GLY A 120 -8.84 18.94 -18.47
CA GLY A 120 -8.76 20.38 -18.65
C GLY A 120 -8.57 21.17 -17.35
N PHE A 121 -7.32 21.47 -17.02
CA PHE A 121 -6.92 22.52 -16.10
C PHE A 121 -5.99 23.51 -16.83
N LEU A 122 -6.41 24.01 -17.99
CA LEU A 122 -5.91 25.32 -18.43
C LEU A 122 -6.63 26.35 -17.57
N SER A 123 -5.86 26.96 -16.68
CA SER A 123 -6.29 28.10 -15.89
C SER A 123 -7.02 29.11 -16.77
N GLN A 124 -8.31 29.35 -16.50
CA GLN A 124 -8.78 30.73 -16.60
C GLN A 124 -8.06 31.49 -15.50
N GLY A 125 -6.82 31.92 -15.80
CA GLY A 125 -6.30 33.13 -15.23
C GLY A 125 -7.25 34.21 -15.68
N SER A 126 -8.13 34.64 -14.78
CA SER A 126 -8.94 35.82 -14.92
C SER A 126 -7.99 36.98 -15.18
N PHE A 127 -7.84 37.31 -16.46
CA PHE A 127 -7.15 38.50 -16.93
C PHE A 127 -7.86 39.69 -16.29
N ILE A 128 -7.11 40.49 -15.54
CA ILE A 128 -7.57 41.72 -14.90
C ILE A 128 -7.57 42.82 -15.96
N PRO A 129 -8.70 43.52 -16.17
CA PRO A 129 -8.63 44.91 -16.58
C PRO A 129 -9.43 45.77 -15.59
N SER A 130 -8.74 46.55 -14.76
CA SER A 130 -9.34 47.70 -14.10
C SER A 130 -8.39 48.88 -14.28
N SER A 131 -8.76 49.70 -15.26
CA SER A 131 -8.10 50.92 -15.70
C SER A 131 -8.14 52.00 -14.62
N SER A 132 -6.97 52.50 -14.21
CA SER A 132 -6.82 53.87 -13.70
C SER A 132 -6.94 54.86 -14.86
N ASP A 133 -7.77 55.89 -14.67
CA ASP A 133 -7.74 57.25 -15.25
C ASP A 133 -9.12 57.71 -15.78
N LYS A 134 -9.76 58.63 -15.03
CA LYS A 134 -9.96 60.05 -15.42
C LYS A 134 -10.95 60.77 -14.49
N ASN A 135 -10.45 61.91 -13.97
CA ASN A 135 -11.12 63.09 -13.36
C ASN A 135 -12.03 62.89 -12.14
#